data_AF-A0A6M2CRY7-F1
#
_entry.id   AF-A0A6M2CRY7-F1
#
_cell.length_a   1.000
_cell.length_b   1.000
_cell.length_c   1.000
_cell.angle_alpha   90.00
_cell.angle_beta   90.00
_cell.angle_gamma   90.00
#
_symmetry.space_group_name_H-M   'P 1'
#
loop_
_entity.id
_entity.type
_entity.pdbx_description
1 polymer ?
#
loop_
_entity_poly.entity_id
_entity_poly.type
_entity_poly.pdbx_seq_one_letter_code
_entity_poly.pdbx_strand_id
1 'polypeptide(L)'
;TRQQLRVELFQREENIKLDPKLDAACASDQRSLCSNVHPGEGAMLECLKEHKNKLTRECHIAIFQRERLEAESVGLDYSLTLACKSALRQFCPEVEHTRALQCLANHRKEPTMDVRCRTMVQRRLVEQNTDYRLNAQLQHACRMDIAKFCSAIVLDKAAESTELQGKVIQCLKTQFVRHQLTKTCEPVVMGIVRDAALDYQLDPVLARACTSEIQSSCKDDRDIEECLKTHFQNRDIKNPECKKEVARLIHEGKADVQADPILYKACLHDIKHFCHDLTPGQGHLLSCLLTGLESDTIALTEECRTLLSKRVEMFEYAAQVAPVESIRDVVQQIANSPSRNYFVVVAMGVLGIIFVGGLFCGRVTKRLPANLKNK
;
A
#
# COMPACT_ATOMS: atom_id res chain seq x y z
N THR A 1 36.49 -16.84 3.89
CA THR A 1 36.30 -15.40 4.18
C THR A 1 34.91 -14.95 3.70
N ARG A 2 34.37 -13.83 4.19
CA ARG A 2 33.01 -13.32 3.84
C ARG A 2 32.74 -13.21 2.33
N GLN A 3 33.77 -12.99 1.53
CA GLN A 3 33.70 -12.92 0.07
C GLN A 3 33.45 -14.28 -0.60
N GLN A 4 34.07 -15.36 -0.09
CA GLN A 4 33.84 -16.71 -0.60
C GLN A 4 32.39 -17.16 -0.35
N LEU A 5 31.86 -16.88 0.84
CA LEU A 5 30.46 -17.17 1.17
C LEU A 5 29.49 -16.45 0.22
N ARG A 6 29.78 -15.20 -0.14
CA ARG A 6 28.95 -14.43 -1.08
C ARG A 6 28.95 -15.02 -2.49
N VAL A 7 30.11 -15.47 -2.98
CA VAL A 7 30.24 -16.12 -4.29
C VAL A 7 29.47 -17.44 -4.31
N GLU A 8 29.61 -18.25 -3.25
CA GLU A 8 28.88 -19.50 -3.11
C GLU A 8 27.36 -19.28 -3.09
N LEU A 9 26.88 -18.30 -2.31
CA LEU A 9 25.45 -17.94 -2.27
C LEU A 9 24.94 -17.49 -3.64
N PHE A 10 25.71 -16.64 -4.35
CA PHE A 10 25.36 -16.19 -5.69
C PHE A 10 25.27 -17.35 -6.70
N GLN A 11 26.18 -18.32 -6.64
CA GLN A 11 26.14 -19.51 -7.51
C GLN A 11 24.90 -20.37 -7.23
N ARG A 12 24.47 -20.48 -5.98
CA ARG A 12 23.26 -21.23 -5.62
C ARG A 12 21.98 -20.62 -6.20
N GLU A 13 21.97 -19.32 -6.48
CA GLU A 13 20.85 -18.66 -7.18
C GLU A 13 20.82 -18.94 -8.68
N GLU A 14 21.95 -19.29 -9.29
CA GLU A 14 21.99 -19.59 -10.73
C GLU A 14 21.20 -20.86 -11.05
N ASN A 15 21.27 -21.87 -10.18
CA ASN A 15 20.63 -23.16 -10.42
C ASN A 15 20.18 -23.80 -9.12
N ILE A 16 18.87 -24.07 -9.04
CA ILE A 16 18.25 -24.72 -7.87
C ILE A 16 18.92 -26.04 -7.49
N LYS A 17 19.52 -26.76 -8.45
CA LYS A 17 20.26 -28.02 -8.20
C LYS A 17 21.49 -27.85 -7.32
N LEU A 18 22.00 -26.64 -7.17
CA LEU A 18 23.14 -26.31 -6.30
C LEU A 18 22.73 -26.09 -4.83
N ASP A 19 21.43 -26.12 -4.54
CA ASP A 19 20.90 -26.17 -3.18
C ASP A 19 19.99 -27.40 -3.00
N PRO A 20 20.56 -28.55 -2.55
CA PRO A 20 19.81 -29.79 -2.41
C PRO A 20 18.60 -29.70 -1.48
N LYS A 21 18.62 -28.79 -0.49
CA LYS A 21 17.49 -28.62 0.44
C LYS A 21 16.33 -27.94 -0.27
N LEU A 22 16.61 -26.86 -1.00
CA LEU A 22 15.62 -26.13 -1.78
C LEU A 22 15.09 -27.00 -2.95
N ASP A 23 15.98 -27.70 -3.66
CA ASP A 23 15.60 -28.58 -4.77
C ASP A 23 14.66 -29.70 -4.31
N ALA A 24 14.96 -30.35 -3.19
CA ALA A 24 14.12 -31.39 -2.62
C ALA A 24 12.75 -30.84 -2.17
N ALA A 25 12.74 -29.69 -1.48
CA ALA A 25 11.49 -29.05 -1.03
C ALA A 25 10.57 -28.67 -2.19
N CYS A 26 11.14 -28.26 -3.33
CA CYS A 26 10.39 -27.81 -4.51
C CYS A 26 10.23 -28.86 -5.61
N ALA A 27 10.67 -30.11 -5.42
CA ALA A 27 10.72 -31.11 -6.50
C ALA A 27 9.35 -31.43 -7.13
N SER A 28 8.27 -31.41 -6.34
CA SER A 28 6.91 -31.61 -6.86
C SER A 28 6.47 -30.41 -7.70
N ASP A 29 6.65 -29.20 -7.16
CA ASP A 29 6.24 -27.94 -7.79
C ASP A 29 7.01 -27.67 -9.10
N GLN A 30 8.30 -28.02 -9.14
CA GLN A 30 9.10 -27.96 -10.37
C GLN A 30 8.45 -28.78 -11.50
N ARG A 31 7.93 -29.97 -11.20
CA ARG A 31 7.31 -30.86 -12.20
C ARG A 31 5.90 -30.45 -12.58
N SER A 32 5.11 -29.92 -11.65
CA SER A 32 3.71 -29.57 -11.88
C SER A 32 3.52 -28.17 -12.47
N LEU A 33 4.37 -27.21 -12.09
CA LEU A 33 4.21 -25.79 -12.44
C LEU A 33 5.29 -25.30 -13.42
N CYS A 34 6.49 -25.88 -13.38
CA CYS A 34 7.66 -25.39 -14.12
C CYS A 34 8.31 -26.45 -15.03
N SER A 35 7.53 -27.43 -15.50
CA SER A 35 8.05 -28.60 -16.26
C SER A 35 8.83 -28.25 -17.53
N ASN A 36 8.53 -27.11 -18.15
CA ASN A 36 9.17 -26.63 -19.38
C ASN A 36 10.36 -25.70 -19.14
N VAL A 37 10.75 -25.48 -17.87
CA VAL A 37 11.84 -24.56 -17.52
C VAL A 37 13.14 -25.34 -17.33
N HIS A 38 14.15 -25.00 -18.13
CA HIS A 38 15.48 -25.58 -17.95
C HIS A 38 16.16 -25.03 -16.68
N PRO A 39 16.73 -25.88 -15.82
CA PRO A 39 17.49 -25.43 -14.66
C PRO A 39 18.76 -24.67 -15.09
N GLY A 40 18.84 -23.39 -14.75
CA GLY A 40 19.97 -22.51 -15.06
C GLY A 40 19.55 -21.04 -15.16
N GLU A 41 20.51 -20.13 -15.12
CA GLU A 41 20.31 -18.67 -15.15
C GLU A 41 19.27 -18.11 -14.13
N GLY A 42 19.00 -18.86 -13.06
CA GLY A 42 17.94 -18.57 -12.08
C GLY A 42 16.52 -18.80 -12.59
N ALA A 43 16.32 -19.30 -13.82
CA ALA A 43 15.01 -19.40 -14.46
C ALA A 43 14.01 -20.26 -13.68
N MET A 44 14.48 -21.36 -13.09
CA MET A 44 13.62 -22.23 -12.26
C MET A 44 13.13 -21.50 -11.00
N LEU A 45 13.98 -20.71 -10.35
CA LEU A 45 13.60 -19.93 -9.17
C LEU A 45 12.59 -18.85 -9.53
N GLU A 46 12.81 -18.14 -10.65
CA GLU A 46 11.85 -17.14 -11.14
C GLU A 46 10.48 -17.77 -11.47
N CYS A 47 10.46 -18.96 -12.09
CA CYS A 47 9.19 -19.66 -12.35
C CYS A 47 8.44 -20.02 -11.07
N LEU A 48 9.15 -20.54 -10.05
CA LEU A 48 8.55 -20.86 -8.76
C LEU A 48 8.03 -19.59 -8.06
N LYS A 49 8.77 -18.48 -8.13
CA LYS A 49 8.34 -17.17 -7.60
C LYS A 49 7.07 -16.66 -8.29
N GLU A 50 6.93 -16.84 -9.59
CA GLU A 50 5.72 -16.49 -10.35
C GLU A 50 4.49 -17.30 -9.93
N HIS A 51 4.69 -18.53 -9.43
CA HIS A 51 3.63 -19.44 -9.01
C HIS A 51 3.50 -19.63 -7.49
N LYS A 52 4.03 -18.70 -6.68
CA LYS A 52 4.08 -18.82 -5.20
C LYS A 52 2.77 -19.26 -4.56
N ASN A 53 1.65 -18.69 -5.00
CA ASN A 53 0.33 -18.97 -4.45
C ASN A 53 -0.19 -20.39 -4.73
N LYS A 54 0.50 -21.16 -5.57
CA LYS A 54 0.18 -22.55 -5.92
C LYS A 54 1.24 -23.54 -5.44
N LEU A 55 2.32 -23.06 -4.83
CA LEU A 55 3.39 -23.93 -4.32
C LEU A 55 2.90 -24.77 -3.15
N THR A 56 3.52 -25.94 -2.97
CA THR A 56 3.44 -26.67 -1.71
C THR A 56 3.99 -25.80 -0.57
N ARG A 57 3.52 -26.07 0.66
CA ARG A 57 3.94 -25.29 1.84
C ARG A 57 5.45 -25.32 2.02
N GLU A 58 6.07 -26.48 1.84
CA GLU A 58 7.51 -26.67 1.98
C GLU A 58 8.29 -25.85 0.96
N CYS A 59 7.89 -25.89 -0.32
CA CYS A 59 8.54 -25.10 -1.36
C CYS A 59 8.30 -23.60 -1.16
N HIS A 60 7.09 -23.19 -0.77
CA HIS A 60 6.75 -21.79 -0.53
C HIS A 60 7.64 -21.18 0.55
N ILE A 61 7.81 -21.86 1.68
CA ILE A 61 8.70 -21.42 2.77
C ILE A 61 10.15 -21.32 2.28
N ALA A 62 10.62 -22.32 1.52
CA ALA A 62 11.99 -22.34 1.03
C ALA A 62 12.27 -21.23 0.00
N ILE A 63 11.32 -20.93 -0.89
CA ILE A 63 11.39 -19.80 -1.82
C ILE A 63 11.34 -18.48 -1.08
N PHE A 64 10.46 -18.32 -0.10
CA PHE A 64 10.40 -17.06 0.66
C PHE A 64 11.69 -16.80 1.44
N GLN A 65 12.31 -17.83 2.03
CA GLN A 65 13.65 -17.72 2.63
C GLN A 65 14.69 -17.27 1.60
N ARG A 66 14.55 -17.74 0.37
CA ARG A 66 15.46 -17.37 -0.71
C ARG A 66 15.36 -15.91 -1.09
N GLU A 67 14.13 -15.41 -1.27
CA GLU A 67 13.88 -14.01 -1.57
C GLU A 67 14.40 -13.07 -0.48
N ARG A 68 14.32 -13.49 0.78
CA ARG A 68 14.89 -12.71 1.89
C ARG A 68 16.41 -12.52 1.75
N LEU A 69 17.13 -13.53 1.25
CA LEU A 69 18.57 -13.44 1.01
C LEU A 69 18.87 -12.54 -0.21
N GLU A 70 18.12 -12.72 -1.30
CA GLU A 70 18.26 -11.89 -2.50
C GLU A 70 17.98 -10.41 -2.22
N ALA A 71 16.97 -10.12 -1.40
CA ALA A 71 16.58 -8.78 -1.00
C ALA A 71 17.65 -8.01 -0.21
N GLU A 72 18.67 -8.69 0.35
CA GLU A 72 19.76 -8.02 1.07
C GLU A 72 20.67 -7.21 0.15
N SER A 73 20.92 -7.68 -1.08
CA SER A 73 21.72 -6.94 -2.05
C SER A 73 21.54 -7.45 -3.48
N VAL A 74 21.67 -6.55 -4.45
CA VAL A 74 21.62 -6.91 -5.88
C VAL A 74 22.65 -7.99 -6.23
N GLY A 75 23.83 -7.96 -5.61
CA GLY A 75 24.88 -8.95 -5.88
C GLY A 75 24.66 -10.33 -5.22
N LEU A 76 23.50 -10.56 -4.58
CA LEU A 76 23.02 -11.88 -4.21
C LEU A 76 21.90 -12.36 -5.13
N ASP A 77 21.23 -11.45 -5.83
CA ASP A 77 20.19 -11.76 -6.81
C ASP A 77 20.81 -12.01 -8.20
N TYR A 78 20.96 -13.29 -8.54
CA TYR A 78 21.57 -13.71 -9.80
C TYR A 78 20.79 -13.19 -11.02
N SER A 79 19.47 -13.39 -11.06
CA SER A 79 18.64 -13.04 -12.21
C SER A 79 18.59 -11.53 -12.43
N LEU A 80 18.52 -10.73 -11.36
CA LEU A 80 18.60 -9.27 -11.46
C LEU A 80 19.99 -8.81 -11.90
N THR A 81 21.07 -9.35 -11.32
CA THR A 81 22.44 -9.00 -11.71
C THR A 81 22.70 -9.30 -13.18
N LEU A 82 22.25 -10.46 -13.66
CA LEU A 82 22.39 -10.86 -15.05
C LEU A 82 21.61 -9.93 -15.98
N ALA A 83 20.33 -9.69 -15.68
CA ALA A 83 19.46 -8.85 -16.50
C ALA A 83 19.92 -7.39 -16.53
N CYS A 84 20.41 -6.87 -15.40
CA CYS A 84 20.73 -5.45 -15.23
C CYS A 84 22.23 -5.13 -15.31
N LYS A 85 23.09 -6.07 -15.74
CA LYS A 85 24.55 -5.88 -15.80
C LYS A 85 24.98 -4.59 -16.52
N SER A 86 24.35 -4.26 -17.65
CA SER A 86 24.65 -3.03 -18.40
C SER A 86 24.18 -1.78 -17.65
N ALA A 87 22.92 -1.80 -17.17
CA ALA A 87 22.31 -0.71 -16.44
C ALA A 87 23.06 -0.38 -15.13
N LEU A 88 23.54 -1.40 -14.41
CA LEU A 88 24.36 -1.23 -13.21
C LEU A 88 25.66 -0.47 -13.51
N ARG A 89 26.32 -0.76 -14.63
CA ARG A 89 27.55 -0.07 -15.04
C ARG A 89 27.28 1.35 -15.54
N GLN A 90 26.19 1.54 -16.27
CA GLN A 90 25.86 2.81 -16.92
C GLN A 90 25.26 3.82 -15.95
N PHE A 91 24.29 3.40 -15.12
CA PHE A 91 23.52 4.29 -14.26
C PHE A 91 23.96 4.25 -12.79
N CYS A 92 24.55 3.13 -12.34
CA CYS A 92 24.85 2.89 -10.93
C CYS A 92 26.32 2.47 -10.65
N PRO A 93 27.35 3.06 -11.29
CA PRO A 93 28.74 2.56 -11.23
C PRO A 93 29.38 2.61 -9.84
N GLU A 94 28.98 3.57 -9.01
CA GLU A 94 29.56 3.80 -7.66
C GLU A 94 28.58 3.46 -6.53
N VAL A 95 27.43 2.85 -6.86
CA VAL A 95 26.40 2.54 -5.87
C VAL A 95 26.68 1.18 -5.25
N GLU A 96 26.74 1.16 -3.92
CA GLU A 96 26.82 -0.08 -3.14
C GLU A 96 25.72 -1.07 -3.52
N HIS A 97 26.06 -2.36 -3.59
CA HIS A 97 25.12 -3.41 -4.04
C HIS A 97 23.82 -3.48 -3.24
N THR A 98 23.82 -3.05 -1.97
CA THR A 98 22.62 -3.01 -1.11
C THR A 98 21.65 -1.88 -1.49
N ARG A 99 22.11 -0.84 -2.19
CA ARG A 99 21.32 0.31 -2.67
C ARG A 99 21.10 0.31 -4.18
N ALA A 100 21.78 -0.59 -4.90
CA ALA A 100 21.74 -0.64 -6.35
C ALA A 100 20.33 -0.89 -6.92
N LEU A 101 19.47 -1.64 -6.22
CA LEU A 101 18.07 -1.83 -6.65
C LEU A 101 17.30 -0.50 -6.69
N GLN A 102 17.46 0.36 -5.67
CA GLN A 102 16.84 1.68 -5.65
C GLN A 102 17.37 2.58 -6.77
N CYS A 103 18.68 2.51 -7.04
CA CYS A 103 19.27 3.23 -8.17
C CYS A 103 18.66 2.77 -9.50
N LEU A 104 18.58 1.45 -9.74
CA LEU A 104 17.95 0.89 -10.93
C LEU A 104 16.47 1.30 -11.03
N ALA A 105 15.74 1.33 -9.91
CA ALA A 105 14.35 1.77 -9.86
C ALA A 105 14.19 3.23 -10.30
N ASN A 106 15.06 4.13 -9.85
CA ASN A 106 15.02 5.55 -10.22
C ASN A 106 15.30 5.77 -11.72
N HIS A 107 16.09 4.88 -12.34
CA HIS A 107 16.39 4.91 -13.77
C HIS A 107 15.49 3.97 -14.61
N ARG A 108 14.47 3.35 -14.02
CA ARG A 108 13.63 2.32 -14.69
C ARG A 108 12.93 2.84 -15.95
N LYS A 109 12.62 4.13 -16.00
CA LYS A 109 11.93 4.76 -17.15
C LYS A 109 12.90 5.27 -18.24
N GLU A 110 14.21 5.14 -18.04
CA GLU A 110 15.19 5.55 -19.05
C GLU A 110 15.04 4.70 -20.33
N PRO A 111 14.93 5.33 -21.52
CA PRO A 111 14.76 4.60 -22.78
C PRO A 111 15.90 3.62 -23.06
N THR A 112 17.13 3.99 -22.66
CA THR A 112 18.35 3.20 -22.85
C THR A 112 18.45 1.99 -21.92
N MET A 113 17.58 1.85 -20.91
CA MET A 113 17.55 0.65 -20.08
C MET A 113 17.02 -0.55 -20.88
N ASP A 114 17.57 -1.74 -20.65
CA ASP A 114 17.08 -2.95 -21.32
C ASP A 114 15.69 -3.38 -20.79
N VAL A 115 14.83 -3.92 -21.67
CA VAL A 115 13.47 -4.37 -21.29
C VAL A 115 13.52 -5.47 -20.23
N ARG A 116 14.45 -6.44 -20.35
CA ARG A 116 14.63 -7.52 -19.36
C ARG A 116 15.02 -6.94 -18.02
N CYS A 117 15.94 -5.97 -17.98
CA CYS A 117 16.30 -5.30 -16.74
C CYS A 117 15.10 -4.54 -16.13
N ARG A 118 14.37 -3.75 -16.93
CA ARG A 118 13.17 -3.03 -16.44
C ARG A 118 12.15 -3.97 -15.82
N THR A 119 11.87 -5.10 -16.49
CA THR A 119 10.94 -6.12 -15.99
C THR A 119 11.45 -6.76 -14.70
N MET A 120 12.74 -7.08 -14.60
CA MET A 120 13.31 -7.64 -13.37
C MET A 120 13.28 -6.64 -12.20
N VAL A 121 13.63 -5.38 -12.45
CA VAL A 121 13.53 -4.31 -11.44
C VAL A 121 12.08 -4.16 -10.98
N GLN A 122 11.13 -4.14 -11.90
CA GLN A 122 9.70 -4.09 -11.58
C GLN A 122 9.28 -5.26 -10.67
N ARG A 123 9.65 -6.50 -11.03
CA ARG A 123 9.34 -7.70 -10.24
C ARG A 123 9.86 -7.59 -8.81
N ARG A 124 11.12 -7.19 -8.64
CA ARG A 124 11.71 -7.02 -7.30
C ARG A 124 11.02 -5.92 -6.50
N LEU A 125 10.65 -4.80 -7.11
CA LEU A 125 9.90 -3.75 -6.41
C LEU A 125 8.51 -4.23 -5.96
N VAL A 126 7.81 -5.02 -6.79
CA VAL A 126 6.54 -5.66 -6.41
C VAL A 126 6.76 -6.62 -5.24
N GLU A 127 7.77 -7.50 -5.32
CA GLU A 127 8.13 -8.44 -4.25
C GLU A 127 8.41 -7.70 -2.92
N GLN A 128 9.17 -6.60 -2.95
CA GLN A 128 9.43 -5.77 -1.77
C GLN A 128 8.15 -5.23 -1.12
N ASN A 129 7.10 -4.99 -1.91
CA ASN A 129 5.81 -4.52 -1.42
C ASN A 129 4.87 -5.66 -1.00
N THR A 130 5.22 -6.92 -1.26
CA THR A 130 4.49 -8.08 -0.72
C THR A 130 4.87 -8.43 0.72
N ASP A 131 6.07 -8.07 1.17
CA ASP A 131 6.49 -8.28 2.55
C ASP A 131 7.55 -7.28 3.00
N TYR A 132 7.33 -6.66 4.16
CA TYR A 132 8.28 -5.69 4.70
C TYR A 132 9.69 -6.28 4.90
N ARG A 133 9.80 -7.60 5.13
CA ARG A 133 11.08 -8.32 5.31
C ARG A 133 11.92 -8.42 4.04
N LEU A 134 11.33 -8.11 2.89
CA LEU A 134 12.03 -8.01 1.60
C LEU A 134 12.49 -6.57 1.31
N ASN A 135 12.11 -5.60 2.15
CA ASN A 135 12.55 -4.22 2.03
C ASN A 135 13.42 -3.82 3.23
N ALA A 136 14.74 -3.89 3.07
CA ALA A 136 15.69 -3.61 4.15
C ALA A 136 15.62 -2.16 4.65
N GLN A 137 15.39 -1.19 3.76
CA GLN A 137 15.23 0.22 4.13
C GLN A 137 13.99 0.43 5.00
N LEU A 138 12.86 -0.18 4.62
CA LEU A 138 11.62 -0.15 5.39
C LEU A 138 11.80 -0.81 6.77
N GLN A 139 12.40 -2.00 6.83
CA GLN A 139 12.69 -2.68 8.10
C GLN A 139 13.50 -1.83 9.05
N HIS A 140 14.54 -1.16 8.53
CA HIS A 140 15.40 -0.32 9.35
C HIS A 140 14.69 0.94 9.82
N ALA A 141 14.09 1.70 8.90
CA ALA A 141 13.48 2.99 9.17
C ALA A 141 12.19 2.90 10.00
N CYS A 142 11.40 1.85 9.79
CA CYS A 142 10.09 1.64 10.40
C CYS A 142 10.09 0.61 11.52
N ARG A 143 11.26 0.16 12.02
CA ARG A 143 11.35 -0.88 13.06
C ARG A 143 10.47 -0.60 14.28
N MET A 144 10.50 0.65 14.78
CA MET A 144 9.73 1.05 15.96
C MET A 144 8.23 1.14 15.64
N ASP A 145 7.88 1.70 14.48
CA ASP A 145 6.48 1.83 14.05
C ASP A 145 5.83 0.46 13.81
N ILE A 146 6.55 -0.48 13.18
CA ILE A 146 6.08 -1.86 12.98
C ILE A 146 5.82 -2.52 14.33
N ALA A 147 6.76 -2.43 15.28
CA ALA A 147 6.61 -3.01 16.60
C ALA A 147 5.44 -2.37 17.39
N LYS A 148 5.23 -1.06 17.23
CA LYS A 148 4.20 -0.31 17.94
C LYS A 148 2.80 -0.54 17.37
N PHE A 149 2.64 -0.45 16.05
CA PHE A 149 1.34 -0.37 15.40
C PHE A 149 0.93 -1.67 14.68
N CYS A 150 1.90 -2.47 14.24
CA CYS A 150 1.65 -3.64 13.38
C CYS A 150 2.01 -4.97 14.05
N SER A 151 2.28 -4.98 15.36
CA SER A 151 2.68 -6.17 16.12
C SER A 151 1.68 -7.32 16.03
N ALA A 152 0.37 -7.03 16.02
CA ALA A 152 -0.67 -8.04 15.87
C ALA A 152 -0.55 -8.85 14.57
N ILE A 153 0.03 -8.27 13.52
CA ILE A 153 0.26 -8.93 12.22
C ILE A 153 1.55 -9.76 12.28
N VAL A 154 2.60 -9.23 12.91
CA VAL A 154 3.93 -9.85 12.95
C VAL A 154 4.02 -11.00 13.95
N LEU A 155 3.19 -11.00 15.00
CA LEU A 155 3.16 -12.05 16.03
C LEU A 155 2.41 -13.32 15.62
N ASP A 156 1.78 -13.33 14.44
CA ASP A 156 1.19 -14.55 13.88
C ASP A 156 2.30 -15.57 13.56
N LYS A 157 2.21 -16.80 14.08
CA LYS A 157 3.21 -17.85 13.81
C LYS A 157 3.31 -18.18 12.31
N ALA A 158 2.23 -18.01 11.55
CA ALA A 158 2.27 -18.17 10.09
C ALA A 158 3.12 -17.07 9.42
N ALA A 159 3.23 -15.89 10.05
CA ALA A 159 4.04 -14.79 9.55
C ALA A 159 5.53 -15.10 9.54
N GLU A 160 6.02 -16.05 10.34
CA GLU A 160 7.45 -16.34 10.41
C GLU A 160 7.97 -17.00 9.11
N SER A 161 7.15 -17.87 8.50
CA SER A 161 7.59 -18.76 7.42
C SER A 161 7.16 -18.36 6.01
N THR A 162 6.12 -17.54 5.86
CA THR A 162 5.59 -17.10 4.55
C THR A 162 5.38 -15.59 4.51
N GLU A 163 5.27 -15.00 3.32
CA GLU A 163 5.01 -13.58 3.17
C GLU A 163 3.67 -13.14 3.76
N LEU A 164 3.65 -11.91 4.27
CA LEU A 164 2.52 -11.26 4.90
C LEU A 164 1.58 -10.57 3.89
N GLN A 165 1.78 -10.77 2.59
CA GLN A 165 0.85 -10.36 1.54
C GLN A 165 0.52 -8.85 1.57
N GLY A 166 1.51 -8.01 1.87
CA GLY A 166 1.42 -6.56 1.94
C GLY A 166 0.81 -6.01 3.23
N LYS A 167 0.34 -6.86 4.16
CA LYS A 167 -0.42 -6.44 5.35
C LYS A 167 0.33 -5.47 6.27
N VAL A 168 1.64 -5.64 6.44
CA VAL A 168 2.44 -4.73 7.29
C VAL A 168 2.61 -3.37 6.62
N ILE A 169 2.85 -3.34 5.32
CA ILE A 169 2.93 -2.09 4.55
C ILE A 169 1.57 -1.38 4.59
N GLN A 170 0.47 -2.11 4.41
CA GLN A 170 -0.89 -1.57 4.56
C GLN A 170 -1.11 -0.96 5.95
N CYS A 171 -0.68 -1.65 7.02
CA CYS A 171 -0.76 -1.12 8.37
C CYS A 171 0.05 0.19 8.53
N LEU A 172 1.26 0.25 7.98
CA LEU A 172 2.08 1.46 7.99
C LEU A 172 1.45 2.60 7.19
N LYS A 173 0.85 2.32 6.01
CA LYS A 173 0.10 3.29 5.22
C LYS A 173 -1.10 3.86 6.01
N THR A 174 -1.82 3.02 6.77
CA THR A 174 -2.87 3.52 7.68
C THR A 174 -2.32 4.48 8.73
N GLN A 175 -1.14 4.19 9.30
CA GLN A 175 -0.51 5.11 10.27
C GLN A 175 0.06 6.37 9.62
N PHE A 176 0.49 6.29 8.36
CA PHE A 176 0.86 7.45 7.54
C PHE A 176 -0.33 8.40 7.38
N VAL A 177 -1.50 7.88 7.01
CA VAL A 177 -2.73 8.68 6.89
C VAL A 177 -3.13 9.34 8.21
N ARG A 178 -2.87 8.66 9.33
CA ARG A 178 -3.14 9.18 10.69
C ARG A 178 -2.03 10.09 11.23
N HIS A 179 -0.96 10.33 10.47
CA HIS A 179 0.22 11.09 10.90
C HIS A 179 0.87 10.57 12.20
N GLN A 180 0.87 9.23 12.39
CA GLN A 180 1.38 8.59 13.61
C GLN A 180 2.78 7.98 13.45
N LEU A 181 3.34 8.02 12.23
CA LEU A 181 4.66 7.47 11.94
C LEU A 181 5.78 8.34 12.52
N THR A 182 6.91 7.71 12.80
CA THR A 182 8.13 8.43 13.19
C THR A 182 8.72 9.22 12.00
N LYS A 183 9.50 10.27 12.30
CA LYS A 183 10.23 11.07 11.30
C LYS A 183 11.20 10.25 10.42
N THR A 184 11.62 9.08 10.89
CA THR A 184 12.46 8.16 10.11
C THR A 184 11.64 7.26 9.19
N CYS A 185 10.47 6.81 9.63
CA CYS A 185 9.62 5.90 8.86
C CYS A 185 8.75 6.63 7.83
N GLU A 186 8.19 7.78 8.19
CA GLU A 186 7.25 8.54 7.36
C GLU A 186 7.78 8.80 5.93
N PRO A 187 9.03 9.28 5.72
CA PRO A 187 9.55 9.49 4.36
C PRO A 187 9.68 8.20 3.54
N VAL A 188 9.95 7.06 4.18
CA VAL A 188 10.05 5.77 3.50
C VAL A 188 8.68 5.27 3.06
N VAL A 189 7.67 5.38 3.93
CA VAL A 189 6.29 5.02 3.60
C VAL A 189 5.72 5.96 2.54
N MET A 190 6.03 7.26 2.63
CA MET A 190 5.68 8.24 1.60
C MET A 190 6.27 7.86 0.23
N GLY A 191 7.54 7.43 0.20
CA GLY A 191 8.16 6.89 -1.03
C GLY A 191 7.38 5.71 -1.61
N ILE A 192 7.00 4.73 -0.77
CA ILE A 192 6.20 3.56 -1.18
C ILE A 192 4.82 3.99 -1.71
N VAL A 193 4.13 4.91 -1.04
CA VAL A 193 2.83 5.43 -1.46
C VAL A 193 2.93 6.13 -2.82
N ARG A 194 3.92 7.02 -2.98
CA ARG A 194 4.14 7.73 -4.24
C ARG A 194 4.50 6.80 -5.40
N ASP A 195 5.38 5.83 -5.14
CA ASP A 195 5.81 4.88 -6.17
C ASP A 195 4.65 3.97 -6.59
N ALA A 196 3.78 3.58 -5.64
CA ALA A 196 2.52 2.88 -5.91
C ALA A 196 1.52 3.72 -6.71
N ALA A 197 1.42 5.02 -6.43
CA ALA A 197 0.56 5.92 -7.20
C ALA A 197 1.02 6.10 -8.65
N LEU A 198 2.33 5.95 -8.92
CA LEU A 198 2.89 5.98 -10.27
C LEU A 198 2.80 4.63 -11.00
N ASP A 199 2.59 3.54 -10.26
CA ASP A 199 2.57 2.17 -10.76
C ASP A 199 1.78 1.27 -9.81
N TYR A 200 0.49 1.05 -10.14
CA TYR A 200 -0.45 0.32 -9.30
C TYR A 200 0.02 -1.10 -8.94
N GLN A 201 0.92 -1.71 -9.73
CA GLN A 201 1.44 -3.05 -9.43
C GLN A 201 2.30 -3.06 -8.17
N LEU A 202 2.88 -1.92 -7.81
CA LEU A 202 3.62 -1.75 -6.57
C LEU A 202 2.68 -1.66 -5.34
N ASP A 203 1.36 -1.67 -5.54
CA ASP A 203 0.38 -1.92 -4.48
C ASP A 203 -0.27 -3.32 -4.66
N PRO A 204 0.35 -4.39 -4.15
CA PRO A 204 -0.17 -5.75 -4.33
C PRO A 204 -1.51 -6.00 -3.62
N VAL A 205 -1.94 -5.15 -2.68
CA VAL A 205 -3.27 -5.25 -2.07
C VAL A 205 -4.30 -4.71 -3.04
N LEU A 206 -4.09 -3.51 -3.58
CA LEU A 206 -4.93 -2.91 -4.61
C LEU A 206 -5.01 -3.78 -5.87
N ALA A 207 -3.86 -4.21 -6.40
CA ALA A 207 -3.79 -4.99 -7.64
C ALA A 207 -4.61 -6.28 -7.57
N ARG A 208 -4.61 -6.96 -6.40
CA ARG A 208 -5.43 -8.16 -6.19
C ARG A 208 -6.90 -7.80 -5.99
N ALA A 209 -7.19 -6.83 -5.11
CA ALA A 209 -8.55 -6.45 -4.77
C ALA A 209 -9.34 -5.94 -5.99
N CYS A 210 -8.67 -5.21 -6.88
CA CYS A 210 -9.26 -4.58 -8.06
C CYS A 210 -9.01 -5.33 -9.38
N THR A 211 -8.58 -6.60 -9.34
CA THR A 211 -8.29 -7.38 -10.55
C THR A 211 -9.42 -7.31 -11.59
N SER A 212 -10.67 -7.46 -11.15
CA SER A 212 -11.85 -7.43 -12.02
C SER A 212 -12.05 -6.07 -12.69
N GLU A 213 -12.06 -5.00 -11.90
CA GLU A 213 -12.27 -3.63 -12.37
C GLU A 213 -11.16 -3.17 -13.31
N ILE A 214 -9.91 -3.52 -12.98
CA ILE A 214 -8.75 -3.20 -13.82
C ILE A 214 -8.91 -3.87 -15.18
N GLN A 215 -9.27 -5.16 -15.22
CA GLN A 215 -9.42 -5.88 -16.48
C GLN A 215 -10.64 -5.44 -17.30
N SER A 216 -11.76 -5.10 -16.65
CA SER A 216 -13.00 -4.78 -17.33
C SER A 216 -13.12 -3.32 -17.76
N SER A 217 -12.50 -2.41 -17.01
CA SER A 217 -12.82 -0.98 -17.09
C SER A 217 -11.61 -0.07 -17.21
N CYS A 218 -10.44 -0.49 -16.72
CA CYS A 218 -9.23 0.37 -16.73
C CYS A 218 -8.07 -0.17 -17.58
N LYS A 219 -8.22 -1.31 -18.27
CA LYS A 219 -7.09 -2.04 -18.87
C LYS A 219 -6.24 -1.20 -19.84
N ASP A 220 -6.90 -0.33 -20.61
CA ASP A 220 -6.27 0.49 -21.65
C ASP A 220 -5.96 1.92 -21.17
N ASP A 221 -6.26 2.24 -19.91
CA ASP A 221 -5.95 3.53 -19.32
C ASP A 221 -4.45 3.67 -19.05
N ARG A 222 -3.93 4.88 -19.30
CA ARG A 222 -2.52 5.20 -19.03
C ARG A 222 -2.22 5.21 -17.53
N ASP A 223 -3.22 5.56 -16.73
CA ASP A 223 -3.12 5.64 -15.28
C ASP A 223 -4.28 4.87 -14.65
N ILE A 224 -3.97 3.65 -14.20
CA ILE A 224 -4.94 2.71 -13.65
C ILE A 224 -5.52 3.26 -12.33
N GLU A 225 -4.70 3.92 -11.51
CA GLU A 225 -5.17 4.48 -10.25
C GLU A 225 -6.17 5.61 -10.49
N GLU A 226 -5.90 6.51 -11.43
CA GLU A 226 -6.83 7.59 -11.76
C GLU A 226 -8.15 7.06 -12.36
N CYS A 227 -8.07 6.03 -13.21
CA CYS A 227 -9.25 5.35 -13.72
C CYS A 227 -10.10 4.76 -12.58
N LEU A 228 -9.46 4.07 -11.63
CA LEU A 228 -10.15 3.51 -10.47
C LEU A 228 -10.78 4.61 -9.60
N LYS A 229 -10.09 5.73 -9.34
CA LYS A 229 -10.64 6.88 -8.61
C LYS A 229 -11.87 7.47 -9.32
N THR A 230 -11.85 7.55 -10.64
CA THR A 230 -12.99 8.02 -11.45
C THR A 230 -14.19 7.09 -11.32
N HIS A 231 -14.01 5.78 -11.48
CA HIS A 231 -15.09 4.82 -11.26
C HIS A 231 -15.59 4.80 -9.81
N PHE A 232 -14.71 5.06 -8.84
CA PHE A 232 -15.10 5.22 -7.45
C PHE A 232 -16.03 6.42 -7.26
N GLN A 233 -15.67 7.60 -7.79
CA GLN A 233 -16.50 8.81 -7.73
C GLN A 233 -17.87 8.59 -8.39
N ASN A 234 -17.90 7.92 -9.54
CA ASN A 234 -19.13 7.58 -10.26
C ASN A 234 -19.95 6.45 -9.61
N ARG A 235 -19.43 5.81 -8.55
CA ARG A 235 -20.04 4.68 -7.82
C ARG A 235 -20.17 3.40 -8.66
N ASP A 236 -19.28 3.21 -9.62
CA ASP A 236 -19.28 2.08 -10.56
C ASP A 236 -18.45 0.88 -10.10
N ILE A 237 -17.66 1.02 -9.03
CA ILE A 237 -16.88 -0.10 -8.47
C ILE A 237 -17.80 -1.09 -7.77
N LYS A 238 -17.86 -2.31 -8.31
CA LYS A 238 -18.74 -3.39 -7.83
C LYS A 238 -18.12 -4.19 -6.70
N ASN A 239 -16.82 -4.48 -6.79
CA ASN A 239 -16.13 -5.25 -5.77
C ASN A 239 -15.96 -4.41 -4.49
N PRO A 240 -16.52 -4.84 -3.35
CA PRO A 240 -16.45 -4.07 -2.10
C PRO A 240 -15.01 -3.95 -1.57
N GLU A 241 -14.15 -4.95 -1.81
CA GLU A 241 -12.75 -4.88 -1.38
C GLU A 241 -11.97 -3.91 -2.27
N CYS A 242 -12.17 -3.94 -3.59
CA CYS A 242 -11.61 -2.91 -4.48
C CYS A 242 -12.06 -1.51 -4.05
N LYS A 243 -13.36 -1.35 -3.75
CA LYS A 243 -13.94 -0.07 -3.33
C LYS A 243 -13.27 0.48 -2.05
N LYS A 244 -12.99 -0.38 -1.07
CA LYS A 244 -12.26 0.00 0.15
C LYS A 244 -10.81 0.40 -0.16
N GLU A 245 -10.13 -0.36 -1.02
CA GLU A 245 -8.74 -0.05 -1.38
C GLU A 245 -8.64 1.27 -2.15
N VAL A 246 -9.57 1.58 -3.07
CA VAL A 246 -9.58 2.90 -3.74
C VAL A 246 -9.89 4.02 -2.75
N ALA A 247 -10.80 3.81 -1.79
CA ALA A 247 -11.02 4.77 -0.71
C ALA A 247 -9.74 5.01 0.13
N ARG A 248 -8.94 3.97 0.39
CA ARG A 248 -7.63 4.13 1.05
C ARG A 248 -6.67 4.99 0.23
N LEU A 249 -6.56 4.78 -1.08
CA LEU A 249 -5.69 5.62 -1.94
C LEU A 249 -6.08 7.09 -1.87
N ILE A 250 -7.40 7.37 -1.86
CA ILE A 250 -7.94 8.72 -1.69
C ILE A 250 -7.55 9.30 -0.33
N HIS A 251 -7.59 8.52 0.75
CA HIS A 251 -7.12 8.95 2.06
C HIS A 251 -5.61 9.19 2.13
N GLU A 252 -4.82 8.40 1.39
CA GLU A 252 -3.37 8.63 1.24
C GLU A 252 -3.07 9.95 0.55
N GLY A 253 -3.76 10.26 -0.55
CA GLY A 253 -3.70 11.56 -1.21
C GLY A 253 -4.16 12.72 -0.32
N LYS A 254 -5.11 12.47 0.59
CA LYS A 254 -5.54 13.46 1.60
C LYS A 254 -4.45 13.71 2.65
N ALA A 255 -3.72 12.67 3.04
CA ALA A 255 -2.67 12.77 4.05
C ALA A 255 -1.44 13.52 3.53
N ASP A 256 -1.12 13.39 2.25
CA ASP A 256 -0.12 14.25 1.59
C ASP A 256 -0.44 14.37 0.11
N VAL A 257 -0.47 15.60 -0.41
CA VAL A 257 -0.68 15.86 -1.83
C VAL A 257 0.35 15.14 -2.71
N GLN A 258 1.56 14.87 -2.23
CA GLN A 258 2.58 14.12 -2.96
C GLN A 258 2.19 12.65 -3.21
N ALA A 259 1.21 12.11 -2.47
CA ALA A 259 0.67 10.78 -2.70
C ALA A 259 -0.31 10.75 -3.88
N ASP A 260 -0.69 11.91 -4.42
CA ASP A 260 -1.43 12.05 -5.67
C ASP A 260 -0.55 12.80 -6.69
N PRO A 261 0.28 12.08 -7.49
CA PRO A 261 1.21 12.71 -8.42
C PRO A 261 0.53 13.60 -9.47
N ILE A 262 -0.72 13.30 -9.85
CA ILE A 262 -1.49 14.08 -10.82
C ILE A 262 -1.90 15.41 -10.19
N LEU A 263 -2.48 15.38 -8.98
CA LEU A 263 -2.83 16.59 -8.24
C LEU A 263 -1.59 17.42 -7.89
N TYR A 264 -0.53 16.78 -7.40
CA TYR A 264 0.71 17.47 -7.07
C TYR A 264 1.32 18.19 -8.28
N LYS A 265 1.30 17.55 -9.46
CA LYS A 265 1.79 18.17 -10.69
C LYS A 265 0.92 19.35 -11.14
N ALA A 266 -0.41 19.19 -11.12
CA ALA A 266 -1.35 20.25 -11.46
C ALA A 266 -1.19 21.48 -10.55
N CYS A 267 -0.96 21.25 -9.25
CA CYS A 267 -0.80 22.30 -8.24
C CYS A 267 0.64 22.76 -8.02
N LEU A 268 1.62 22.28 -8.79
CA LEU A 268 3.04 22.54 -8.51
C LEU A 268 3.39 24.04 -8.52
N HIS A 269 2.78 24.80 -9.42
CA HIS A 269 2.99 26.26 -9.49
C HIS A 269 2.42 26.95 -8.26
N ASP A 270 1.18 26.62 -7.89
CA ASP A 270 0.50 27.18 -6.73
C ASP A 270 1.22 26.83 -5.42
N ILE A 271 1.68 25.58 -5.27
CA ILE A 271 2.48 25.14 -4.12
C ILE A 271 3.74 25.99 -3.98
N LYS A 272 4.47 26.21 -5.09
CA LYS A 272 5.71 26.99 -5.08
C LYS A 272 5.49 28.47 -4.82
N HIS A 273 4.32 29.01 -5.14
CA HIS A 273 4.05 30.42 -4.95
C HIS A 273 3.44 30.69 -3.56
N PHE A 274 2.40 29.94 -3.19
CA PHE A 274 1.59 30.20 -2.01
C PHE A 274 1.98 29.36 -0.79
N CYS A 275 2.55 28.16 -0.99
CA CYS A 275 2.85 27.20 0.08
C CYS A 275 4.36 26.97 0.26
N HIS A 276 5.20 27.92 -0.17
CA HIS A 276 6.66 27.74 -0.28
C HIS A 276 7.39 27.54 1.06
N ASP A 277 6.85 28.09 2.14
CA ASP A 277 7.44 27.97 3.49
C ASP A 277 7.08 26.67 4.21
N LEU A 278 6.20 25.84 3.62
CA LEU A 278 5.72 24.63 4.24
C LEU A 278 6.59 23.42 3.89
N THR A 279 6.95 22.65 4.91
CA THR A 279 7.59 21.35 4.69
C THR A 279 6.57 20.34 4.16
N PRO A 280 6.91 19.56 3.12
CA PRO A 280 6.13 18.39 2.72
C PRO A 280 5.96 17.41 3.88
N GLY A 281 4.88 16.62 3.86
CA GLY A 281 4.46 15.78 4.98
C GLY A 281 3.25 16.35 5.72
N GLN A 282 2.59 15.47 6.49
CA GLN A 282 1.55 15.82 7.47
C GLN A 282 0.35 16.62 6.92
N GLY A 283 0.08 16.53 5.62
CA GLY A 283 -1.04 17.21 4.97
C GLY A 283 -0.89 18.73 4.88
N HIS A 284 0.24 19.31 5.26
CA HIS A 284 0.42 20.78 5.28
C HIS A 284 0.21 21.42 3.91
N LEU A 285 0.78 20.82 2.87
CA LEU A 285 0.63 21.30 1.49
C LEU A 285 -0.82 21.19 1.02
N LEU A 286 -1.52 20.08 1.31
CA LEU A 286 -2.92 19.94 0.94
C LEU A 286 -3.79 20.95 1.72
N SER A 287 -3.55 21.12 3.02
CA SER A 287 -4.27 22.10 3.83
C SER A 287 -4.11 23.52 3.29
N CYS A 288 -2.89 23.90 2.89
CA CYS A 288 -2.62 25.19 2.26
C CYS A 288 -3.40 25.36 0.95
N LEU A 289 -3.40 24.34 0.09
CA LEU A 289 -4.16 24.34 -1.16
C LEU A 289 -5.68 24.44 -0.93
N LEU A 290 -6.21 23.73 0.08
CA LEU A 290 -7.64 23.82 0.45
C LEU A 290 -8.01 25.21 0.96
N THR A 291 -7.15 25.85 1.76
CA THR A 291 -7.35 27.25 2.16
C THR A 291 -7.30 28.19 0.94
N GLY A 292 -6.42 27.93 -0.02
CA GLY A 292 -6.37 28.67 -1.28
C GLY A 292 -7.62 28.46 -2.14
N LEU A 293 -8.24 27.28 -2.09
CA LEU A 293 -9.47 26.98 -2.83
C LEU A 293 -10.67 27.78 -2.31
N GLU A 294 -10.75 27.94 -0.99
CA GLU A 294 -11.82 28.67 -0.28
C GLU A 294 -11.58 30.19 -0.21
N SER A 295 -10.37 30.66 -0.54
CA SER A 295 -9.99 32.06 -0.41
C SER A 295 -10.38 32.91 -1.62
N ASP A 296 -10.96 34.08 -1.37
CA ASP A 296 -11.23 35.11 -2.39
C ASP A 296 -9.96 35.86 -2.81
N THR A 297 -8.89 35.80 -2.01
CA THR A 297 -7.64 36.54 -2.26
C THR A 297 -6.58 35.71 -2.95
N ILE A 298 -6.66 34.38 -2.87
CA ILE A 298 -5.71 33.45 -3.48
C ILE A 298 -6.33 32.86 -4.74
N ALA A 299 -5.78 33.25 -5.89
CA ALA A 299 -6.18 32.68 -7.16
C ALA A 299 -5.29 31.47 -7.50
N LEU A 300 -5.75 30.27 -7.14
CA LEU A 300 -5.15 29.04 -7.66
C LEU A 300 -5.28 28.97 -9.19
N THR A 301 -4.31 28.33 -9.85
CA THR A 301 -4.43 28.00 -11.27
C THR A 301 -5.68 27.17 -11.56
N GLU A 302 -6.25 27.33 -12.75
CA GLU A 302 -7.52 26.67 -13.11
C GLU A 302 -7.40 25.13 -13.11
N GLU A 303 -6.25 24.61 -13.53
CA GLU A 303 -5.94 23.17 -13.51
C GLU A 303 -5.91 22.63 -12.07
N CYS A 304 -5.19 23.31 -11.16
CA CYS A 304 -5.14 22.94 -9.75
C CYS A 304 -6.52 23.06 -9.10
N ARG A 305 -7.22 24.17 -9.30
CA ARG A 305 -8.56 24.42 -8.74
C ARG A 305 -9.54 23.33 -9.15
N THR A 306 -9.61 23.02 -10.45
CA THR A 306 -10.55 22.02 -10.98
C THR A 306 -10.26 20.64 -10.41
N LEU A 307 -8.99 20.21 -10.40
CA LEU A 307 -8.62 18.89 -9.93
C LEU A 307 -8.77 18.77 -8.41
N LEU A 308 -8.36 19.80 -7.65
CA LEU A 308 -8.50 19.84 -6.20
C LEU A 308 -9.97 19.76 -5.78
N SER A 309 -10.88 20.49 -6.43
CA SER A 309 -12.32 20.39 -6.18
C SER A 309 -12.85 18.97 -6.40
N LYS A 310 -12.44 18.29 -7.48
CA LYS A 310 -12.79 16.88 -7.71
C LYS A 310 -12.29 15.97 -6.59
N ARG A 311 -11.09 16.23 -6.06
CA ARG A 311 -10.53 15.45 -4.94
C ARG A 311 -11.27 15.68 -3.63
N VAL A 312 -11.74 16.90 -3.36
CA VAL A 312 -12.57 17.21 -2.19
C VAL A 312 -13.83 16.34 -2.15
N GLU A 313 -14.55 16.23 -3.27
CA GLU A 313 -15.72 15.35 -3.38
C GLU A 313 -15.37 13.88 -3.11
N MET A 314 -14.22 13.42 -3.62
CA MET A 314 -13.74 12.06 -3.38
C MET A 314 -13.40 11.81 -1.91
N PHE A 315 -12.81 12.79 -1.20
CA PHE A 315 -12.44 12.65 0.21
C PHE A 315 -13.66 12.41 1.11
N GLU A 316 -14.75 13.11 0.88
CA GLU A 316 -15.99 12.94 1.63
C GLU A 316 -16.57 11.53 1.44
N TYR A 317 -16.62 11.07 0.20
CA TYR A 317 -17.15 9.75 -0.10
C TYR A 317 -16.23 8.62 0.41
N ALA A 318 -14.91 8.78 0.29
CA ALA A 318 -13.94 7.84 0.85
C ALA A 318 -14.08 7.70 2.37
N ALA A 319 -14.34 8.80 3.10
CA ALA A 319 -14.58 8.76 4.54
C ALA A 319 -15.83 7.95 4.93
N GLN A 320 -16.86 7.95 4.07
CA GLN A 320 -18.07 7.15 4.27
C GLN A 320 -17.84 5.66 3.97
N VAL A 321 -17.03 5.34 2.95
CA VAL A 321 -16.76 3.96 2.51
C VAL A 321 -15.79 3.24 3.45
N ALA A 322 -14.71 3.92 3.83
CA ALA A 322 -13.63 3.37 4.65
C ALA A 322 -13.16 4.44 5.65
N PRO A 323 -13.80 4.55 6.83
CA PRO A 323 -13.39 5.53 7.82
C PRO A 323 -12.00 5.18 8.37
N VAL A 324 -11.09 6.16 8.35
CA VAL A 324 -9.72 6.00 8.86
C VAL A 324 -9.69 6.00 10.39
N GLU A 325 -10.67 6.63 11.04
CA GLU A 325 -10.77 6.74 12.49
C GLU A 325 -11.66 5.63 13.08
N SER A 326 -11.26 5.07 14.21
CA SER A 326 -12.15 4.19 14.97
C SER A 326 -13.17 5.03 15.75
N ILE A 327 -14.33 4.42 16.09
CA ILE A 327 -15.34 5.07 16.95
C ILE A 327 -14.71 5.57 18.27
N ARG A 328 -13.69 4.88 18.79
CA ARG A 328 -12.97 5.31 19.99
C ARG A 328 -12.16 6.57 19.74
N ASP A 329 -11.49 6.67 18.60
CA ASP A 329 -10.71 7.86 18.22
C ASP A 329 -11.64 9.07 18.07
N VAL A 330 -12.79 8.88 17.41
CA VAL A 330 -13.82 9.92 17.26
C VAL A 330 -14.36 10.36 18.63
N VAL A 331 -14.67 9.41 19.53
CA VAL A 331 -15.13 9.72 20.89
C VAL A 331 -14.05 10.48 21.68
N GLN A 332 -12.78 10.12 21.51
CA GLN A 332 -11.68 10.78 22.20
C GLN A 332 -11.41 12.18 21.65
N GLN A 333 -11.55 12.39 20.34
CA GLN A 333 -11.51 13.72 19.72
C GLN A 333 -12.66 14.61 20.21
N ILE A 334 -13.90 14.09 20.22
CA ILE A 334 -15.05 14.81 20.80
C ILE A 334 -14.80 15.12 22.28
N ALA A 335 -14.18 14.19 23.01
CA ALA A 335 -13.88 14.38 24.42
C ALA A 335 -12.77 15.42 24.70
N ASN A 336 -11.89 15.67 23.73
CA ASN A 336 -10.81 16.66 23.81
C ASN A 336 -11.18 17.99 23.13
N SER A 337 -12.29 18.04 22.39
CA SER A 337 -12.75 19.24 21.71
C SER A 337 -13.21 20.32 22.70
N PRO A 338 -12.94 21.62 22.45
CA PRO A 338 -13.47 22.71 23.27
C PRO A 338 -15.02 22.74 23.29
N SER A 339 -15.68 22.12 22.32
CA SER A 339 -17.14 21.99 22.25
C SER A 339 -17.69 20.68 22.84
N ARG A 340 -16.90 19.91 23.59
CA ARG A 340 -17.32 18.62 24.20
C ARG A 340 -18.68 18.69 24.91
N ASN A 341 -18.92 19.75 25.68
CA ASN A 341 -20.16 19.90 26.44
C ASN A 341 -21.39 19.99 25.53
N TYR A 342 -21.26 20.61 24.34
CA TYR A 342 -22.32 20.66 23.34
C TYR A 342 -22.67 19.25 22.84
N PHE A 343 -21.67 18.45 22.48
CA PHE A 343 -21.90 17.07 22.03
C PHE A 343 -22.53 16.18 23.10
N VAL A 344 -22.13 16.34 24.37
CA VAL A 344 -22.74 15.60 25.50
C VAL A 344 -24.21 16.00 25.68
N VAL A 345 -24.54 17.30 25.60
CA VAL A 345 -25.94 17.77 25.71
C VAL A 345 -26.79 17.23 24.56
N VAL A 346 -26.29 17.24 23.33
CA VAL A 346 -26.99 16.67 22.17
C VAL A 346 -27.21 15.17 22.35
N ALA A 347 -26.18 14.42 22.76
CA ALA A 347 -26.28 12.98 22.99
C ALA A 347 -27.29 12.64 24.10
N MET A 348 -27.27 13.37 25.23
CA MET A 348 -28.24 13.21 26.29
C MET A 348 -29.66 13.59 25.85
N GLY A 349 -29.80 14.62 25.01
CA GLY A 349 -31.08 15.01 24.41
C GLY A 349 -31.67 13.91 23.53
N VAL A 350 -30.86 13.31 22.65
CA VAL A 350 -31.27 12.18 21.80
C VAL A 350 -31.66 10.97 22.65
N LEU A 351 -30.86 10.61 23.66
CA LEU A 351 -31.19 9.52 24.58
C LEU A 351 -32.48 9.81 25.38
N GLY A 352 -32.68 11.05 25.80
CA GLY A 352 -33.90 11.50 26.47
C GLY A 352 -35.13 11.36 25.56
N ILE A 353 -35.02 11.76 24.29
CA ILE A 353 -36.10 11.60 23.30
C ILE A 353 -36.40 10.13 23.04
N ILE A 354 -35.38 9.28 22.91
CA ILE A 354 -35.56 7.82 22.75
C ILE A 354 -36.19 7.21 23.99
N PHE A 355 -35.77 7.61 25.19
CA PHE A 355 -36.29 7.10 26.45
C PHE A 355 -37.75 7.53 26.68
N VAL A 356 -38.06 8.79 26.43
CA VAL A 356 -39.42 9.34 26.50
C VAL A 356 -40.30 8.69 25.44
N GLY A 357 -39.84 8.61 24.19
CA GLY A 357 -40.53 7.89 23.11
C GLY A 357 -40.76 6.42 23.44
N GLY A 358 -39.78 5.74 24.04
CA GLY A 358 -39.90 4.36 24.51
C GLY A 358 -40.89 4.18 25.67
N LEU A 359 -40.97 5.14 26.59
CA LEU A 359 -41.96 5.16 27.68
C LEU A 359 -43.39 5.36 27.18
N PHE A 360 -43.58 6.22 26.18
CA PHE A 360 -44.88 6.48 25.58
C PHE A 360 -45.32 5.35 24.61
N CYS A 361 -44.41 4.80 23.81
CA CYS A 361 -44.72 3.71 22.88
C CYS A 361 -44.75 2.32 23.54
N GLY A 362 -43.99 2.08 24.62
CA GLY A 362 -44.00 0.82 25.37
C GLY A 362 -45.26 0.57 26.20
N ARG A 363 -46.04 1.62 26.49
CA ARG A 363 -47.36 1.50 27.14
C ARG A 363 -48.50 1.17 26.17
N VAL A 364 -48.32 1.40 24.87
CA VAL A 364 -49.36 1.14 23.85
C VAL A 364 -49.46 -0.35 23.52
N THR A 365 -48.38 -1.13 23.65
CA THR A 365 -48.36 -2.56 23.32
C THR A 365 -48.73 -3.51 24.47
N LYS A 366 -49.04 -3.01 25.67
CA LYS A 366 -49.52 -3.83 26.82
C LYS A 366 -51.03 -3.80 27.07
N ARG A 367 -51.86 -3.45 26.08
CA ARG A 367 -53.31 -3.70 26.14
C ARG A 367 -53.63 -5.04 25.48
N LEU A 368 -53.49 -6.13 26.24
CA LEU A 368 -54.17 -7.40 25.92
C LEU A 368 -55.69 -7.17 25.99
N PRO A 369 -56.47 -7.45 24.92
CA PRO A 369 -57.92 -7.30 24.97
C PRO A 369 -58.53 -8.34 25.93
N ALA A 370 -59.36 -7.87 26.86
CA ALA A 370 -60.04 -8.69 27.88
C ALA A 370 -61.14 -9.63 27.35
N ASN A 371 -61.19 -9.87 26.02
CA ASN A 371 -62.26 -10.66 25.37
C ASN A 371 -61.83 -12.08 24.96
N LEU A 372 -60.74 -12.62 25.51
CA LEU A 372 -60.36 -14.03 25.37
C LEU A 372 -60.47 -14.83 26.69
N LYS A 373 -61.13 -14.25 27.70
CA LYS A 373 -61.51 -14.96 28.93
C LYS A 373 -63.02 -15.25 28.82
N ASN A 374 -63.34 -16.48 28.42
CA ASN A 374 -64.68 -17.05 28.21
C ASN A 374 -65.27 -16.92 26.79
N LYS A 375 -64.77 -17.75 25.88
CA LYS A 375 -65.62 -18.66 25.10
C LYS A 375 -64.81 -19.81 24.54
#